data_AF-A0A8S9YS02-F1
#
_entry.id   AF-A0A8S9YS02-F1
#
_cell.length_a   1.000
_cell.length_b   1.000
_cell.length_c   1.000
_cell.angle_alpha   90.00
_cell.angle_beta   90.00
_cell.angle_gamma   90.00
#
_symmetry.space_group_name_H-M   'P 1'
#
loop_
_entity.id
_entity.type
_entity.pdbx_description
1 polymer ?
#
loop_
_entity_poly.entity_id
_entity_poly.type
_entity_poly.pdbx_seq_one_letter_code
_entity_poly.pdbx_strand_id
1 'polypeptide(L)'
;MASSTKVLENRLAEYEHKARAVCIGVNHLALDAERVQQDELLQKVKQLEAELRDLAYQKTNLPQRAADIRSDVKGNAAALRYLETISQLERSFTVLTENVSETSVQLSSPKALPESVHVKKELSGNVESCWNYVAQLSRLTQVHIRNAAEYQQFHHNVNEVEANLSRRLKMTQPDYVRPLPEEISSAPILANELREHLNHFIHLWGRTGQLLEDSRRVVPVHLRLGGVQNGLSVNTESKGAVMARALLTLAGPNYELAEGEEVRIINNSDDPHFWKVHTSSGIAEIPSVCLWISDPDLEAVKRAIK
;
A
#
# COMPACT_ATOMS: atom_id res chain seq x y z
N MET A 1 45.63 22.98 0.75
CA MET A 1 44.90 21.73 0.44
C MET A 1 44.21 21.13 1.66
N ALA A 2 44.91 20.83 2.77
CA ALA A 2 44.29 20.21 3.97
C ALA A 2 43.03 20.91 4.53
N SER A 3 42.99 22.25 4.53
CA SER A 3 41.81 23.02 4.97
C SER A 3 40.58 22.81 4.07
N SER A 4 40.77 22.74 2.74
CA SER A 4 39.69 22.54 1.76
C SER A 4 39.13 21.11 1.83
N THR A 5 39.99 20.12 2.04
CA THR A 5 39.60 18.71 2.17
C THR A 5 38.74 18.48 3.41
N LYS A 6 39.12 19.08 4.55
CA LYS A 6 38.36 18.99 5.80
C LYS A 6 36.96 19.62 5.70
N VAL A 7 36.81 20.68 4.91
CA VAL A 7 35.49 21.30 4.63
C VAL A 7 34.60 20.35 3.83
N LEU A 8 35.14 19.67 2.81
CA LEU A 8 34.40 18.70 2.01
C LEU A 8 34.01 17.47 2.83
N GLU A 9 34.90 16.98 3.70
CA GLU A 9 34.62 15.88 4.62
C GLU A 9 33.47 16.20 5.58
N ASN A 10 33.45 17.42 6.14
CA ASN A 10 32.37 17.87 7.02
C ASN A 10 31.03 17.97 6.27
N ARG A 11 31.02 18.51 5.04
CA ARG A 11 29.81 18.54 4.19
C ARG A 11 29.29 17.14 3.87
N LEU A 12 30.18 16.20 3.54
CA LEU A 12 29.80 14.81 3.30
C LEU A 12 29.21 14.17 4.55
N ALA A 13 29.82 14.37 5.72
CA ALA A 13 29.30 13.83 6.98
C ALA A 13 27.90 14.40 7.31
N GLU A 14 27.68 15.69 7.07
CA GLU A 14 26.36 16.32 7.24
C GLU A 14 25.32 15.71 6.28
N TYR A 15 25.66 15.56 4.99
CA TYR A 15 24.75 15.01 3.99
C TYR A 15 24.45 13.53 4.23
N GLU A 16 25.46 12.76 4.65
CA GLU A 16 25.32 11.37 5.07
C GLU A 16 24.39 11.24 6.28
N HIS A 17 24.53 12.12 7.28
CA HIS A 17 23.62 12.16 8.42
C HIS A 17 22.19 12.45 7.99
N LYS A 18 21.97 13.46 7.13
CA LYS A 18 20.62 13.79 6.62
C LYS A 18 20.01 12.69 5.75
N ALA A 19 20.80 12.01 4.93
CA ALA A 19 20.32 10.89 4.13
C ALA A 19 19.90 9.70 5.01
N ARG A 20 20.60 9.45 6.12
CA ARG A 20 20.29 8.37 7.06
C ARG A 20 19.18 8.71 8.06
N ALA A 21 19.02 9.98 8.40
CA ALA A 21 18.03 10.47 9.36
C ALA A 21 16.69 10.85 8.69
N VAL A 22 16.36 10.24 7.55
CA VAL A 22 15.10 10.47 6.83
C VAL A 22 13.90 10.23 7.74
N CYS A 23 12.99 11.21 7.83
CA CYS A 23 11.78 11.10 8.65
C CYS A 23 10.58 10.75 7.77
N ILE A 24 10.18 9.48 7.79
CA ILE A 24 9.04 9.03 7.01
C ILE A 24 7.74 9.25 7.81
N GLY A 25 7.03 10.32 7.47
CA GLY A 25 5.68 10.58 7.99
C GLY A 25 4.60 9.66 7.38
N VAL A 26 3.37 9.79 7.86
CA VAL A 26 2.23 8.95 7.42
C VAL A 26 1.17 9.70 6.62
N ASN A 27 1.12 11.04 6.71
CA ASN A 27 0.17 11.87 5.98
C ASN A 27 0.82 12.56 4.78
N HIS A 28 0.00 13.06 3.85
CA HIS A 28 0.47 13.62 2.59
C HIS A 28 1.46 14.79 2.80
N LEU A 29 1.15 15.70 3.74
CA LEU A 29 2.00 16.88 4.01
C LEU A 29 3.37 16.50 4.58
N ALA A 30 3.43 15.51 5.48
CA ALA A 30 4.68 15.07 6.09
C ALA A 30 5.57 14.37 5.05
N LEU A 31 4.98 13.52 4.20
CA LEU A 31 5.70 12.86 3.11
C LEU A 31 6.20 13.85 2.06
N ASP A 32 5.38 14.84 1.68
CA ASP A 32 5.78 15.86 0.70
C ASP A 32 6.89 16.77 1.26
N ALA A 33 6.80 17.16 2.54
CA ALA A 33 7.84 17.94 3.20
C ALA A 33 9.20 17.21 3.20
N GLU A 34 9.21 15.92 3.55
CA GLU A 34 10.44 15.10 3.49
C GLU A 34 10.92 14.92 2.04
N ARG A 35 10.02 14.74 1.07
CA ARG A 35 10.37 14.63 -0.36
C ARG A 35 11.09 15.88 -0.85
N VAL A 36 10.59 17.07 -0.51
CA VAL A 36 11.24 18.34 -0.84
C VAL A 36 12.64 18.42 -0.23
N GLN A 37 12.80 18.00 1.04
CA GLN A 37 14.12 17.96 1.69
C GLN A 37 15.10 17.00 0.99
N GLN A 38 14.64 15.81 0.59
CA GLN A 38 15.46 14.84 -0.14
C GLN A 38 15.82 15.35 -1.56
N ASP A 39 14.91 16.03 -2.25
CA ASP A 39 15.17 16.64 -3.56
C ASP A 39 16.23 17.75 -3.45
N GLU A 40 16.16 18.62 -2.42
CA GLU A 40 17.19 19.61 -2.15
C GLU A 40 18.55 18.97 -1.81
N LEU A 41 18.54 17.93 -0.97
CA LEU A 41 19.75 17.20 -0.59
C LEU A 41 20.39 16.56 -1.83
N LEU A 42 19.60 16.00 -2.75
CA LEU A 42 20.08 15.44 -3.99
C LEU A 42 20.79 16.47 -4.86
N GLN A 43 20.27 17.71 -4.94
CA GLN A 43 20.93 18.78 -5.68
C GLN A 43 22.26 19.17 -5.03
N LYS A 44 22.29 19.30 -3.70
CA LYS A 44 23.52 19.59 -2.93
C LYS A 44 24.58 18.51 -3.12
N VAL A 45 24.19 17.23 -3.13
CA VAL A 45 25.09 16.10 -3.38
C VAL A 45 25.62 16.12 -4.82
N LYS A 46 24.79 16.40 -5.82
CA LYS A 46 25.24 16.52 -7.23
C LYS A 46 26.24 17.65 -7.43
N GLN A 47 26.04 18.78 -6.76
CA GLN A 47 26.99 19.90 -6.78
C GLN A 47 28.33 19.48 -6.16
N LEU A 48 28.29 18.81 -5.02
CA LEU A 48 29.48 18.28 -4.34
C LEU A 48 30.22 17.23 -5.19
N GLU A 49 29.49 16.34 -5.88
CA GLU A 49 30.09 15.38 -6.82
C GLU A 49 30.81 16.10 -7.97
N ALA A 50 30.29 17.24 -8.46
CA ALA A 50 30.94 18.03 -9.49
C ALA A 50 32.24 18.68 -8.98
N GLU A 51 32.24 19.20 -7.74
CA GLU A 51 33.45 19.72 -7.07
C GLU A 51 34.52 18.61 -6.89
N LEU A 52 34.09 17.38 -6.60
CA LEU A 52 34.96 16.22 -6.39
C LEU A 52 35.52 15.59 -7.68
N ARG A 53 35.16 16.10 -8.87
CA ARG A 53 35.74 15.63 -10.15
C ARG A 53 37.18 16.07 -10.37
N ASP A 54 37.66 17.06 -9.61
CA ASP A 54 39.06 17.50 -9.66
C ASP A 54 40.00 16.31 -9.39
N LEU A 55 41.06 16.20 -10.21
CA LEU A 55 42.08 15.17 -10.13
C LEU A 55 42.71 15.08 -8.74
N ALA A 56 42.73 16.19 -7.99
CA ALA A 56 43.22 16.23 -6.61
C ALA A 56 42.43 15.32 -5.65
N TYR A 57 41.16 15.05 -5.92
CA TYR A 57 40.27 14.27 -5.05
C TYR A 57 39.98 12.86 -5.57
N GLN A 58 40.29 12.56 -6.83
CA GLN A 58 40.02 11.24 -7.43
C GLN A 58 40.77 10.09 -6.76
N LYS A 59 41.89 10.36 -6.09
CA LYS A 59 42.66 9.37 -5.32
C LYS A 59 42.15 9.17 -3.89
N THR A 60 41.13 9.91 -3.46
CA THR A 60 40.53 9.83 -2.12
C THR A 60 39.25 9.00 -2.12
N ASN A 61 38.70 8.66 -0.95
CA ASN A 61 37.41 7.98 -0.82
C ASN A 61 36.20 8.92 -0.93
N LEU A 62 36.41 10.24 -1.03
CA LEU A 62 35.35 11.25 -1.03
C LEU A 62 34.38 11.11 -2.21
N PRO A 63 34.81 10.82 -3.45
CA PRO A 63 33.90 10.58 -4.56
C PRO A 63 32.98 9.37 -4.35
N GLN A 64 33.52 8.29 -3.78
CA GLN A 64 32.72 7.09 -3.47
C GLN A 64 31.67 7.40 -2.39
N ARG A 65 32.06 8.09 -1.31
CA ARG A 65 31.12 8.53 -0.27
C ARG A 65 30.00 9.40 -0.84
N ALA A 66 30.33 10.34 -1.72
CA ALA A 66 29.33 11.18 -2.38
C ALA A 66 28.35 10.35 -3.24
N ALA A 67 28.87 9.36 -3.97
CA ALA A 67 28.07 8.45 -4.78
C ALA A 67 27.14 7.56 -3.93
N ASP A 68 27.62 7.09 -2.76
CA ASP A 68 26.84 6.30 -1.81
C ASP A 68 25.70 7.15 -1.22
N ILE A 69 25.99 8.37 -0.75
CA ILE A 69 24.96 9.31 -0.26
C ILE A 69 23.92 9.57 -1.36
N ARG A 70 24.34 9.78 -2.60
CA ARG A 70 23.42 9.97 -3.73
C ARG A 70 22.52 8.75 -3.93
N SER A 71 23.06 7.54 -3.76
CA SER A 71 22.29 6.30 -3.84
C SER A 71 21.24 6.23 -2.72
N ASP A 72 21.63 6.54 -1.49
CA ASP A 72 20.72 6.57 -0.33
C ASP A 72 19.58 7.57 -0.54
N VAL A 73 19.89 8.80 -0.94
CA VAL A 73 18.89 9.85 -1.20
C VAL A 73 17.93 9.44 -2.32
N LYS A 74 18.40 8.77 -3.37
CA LYS A 74 17.53 8.22 -4.41
C LYS A 74 16.63 7.10 -3.88
N GLY A 75 17.15 6.25 -3.00
CA GLY A 75 16.38 5.22 -2.29
C GLY A 75 15.27 5.83 -1.45
N ASN A 76 15.60 6.85 -0.65
CA ASN A 76 14.64 7.60 0.16
C ASN A 76 13.53 8.21 -0.72
N ALA A 77 13.90 8.89 -1.81
CA ALA A 77 12.92 9.49 -2.72
C ALA A 77 11.98 8.45 -3.35
N ALA A 78 12.48 7.25 -3.68
CA ALA A 78 11.65 6.17 -4.19
C ALA A 78 10.68 5.64 -3.11
N ALA A 79 11.15 5.46 -1.87
CA ALA A 79 10.32 5.04 -0.75
C ALA A 79 9.21 6.07 -0.45
N LEU A 80 9.55 7.37 -0.44
CA LEU A 80 8.58 8.45 -0.22
C LEU A 80 7.49 8.46 -1.29
N ARG A 81 7.84 8.33 -2.57
CA ARG A 81 6.85 8.24 -3.67
C ARG A 81 5.93 7.03 -3.54
N TYR A 82 6.49 5.88 -3.13
CA TYR A 82 5.71 4.68 -2.88
C TYR A 82 4.68 4.90 -1.77
N LEU A 83 5.08 5.50 -0.64
CA LEU A 83 4.17 5.79 0.46
C LEU A 83 3.18 6.92 0.13
N GLU A 84 3.59 7.87 -0.70
CA GLU A 84 2.76 8.98 -1.15
C GLU A 84 1.49 8.44 -1.84
N THR A 85 1.60 7.38 -2.66
CA THR A 85 0.41 6.77 -3.30
C THR A 85 -0.65 6.26 -2.32
N ILE A 86 -0.28 5.90 -1.08
CA ILE A 86 -1.26 5.58 -0.03
C ILE A 86 -1.85 6.88 0.53
N SER A 87 -1.01 7.85 0.87
CA SER A 87 -1.44 9.14 1.46
C SER A 87 -2.32 9.97 0.52
N GLN A 88 -2.21 9.80 -0.79
CA GLN A 88 -3.06 10.48 -1.78
C GLN A 88 -4.56 10.15 -1.60
N LEU A 89 -4.89 9.02 -0.95
CA LEU A 89 -6.26 8.69 -0.59
C LEU A 89 -6.89 9.71 0.38
N GLU A 90 -6.09 10.49 1.13
CA GLU A 90 -6.57 11.56 2.01
C GLU A 90 -7.50 12.54 1.27
N ARG A 91 -7.18 12.84 0.00
CA ARG A 91 -8.01 13.74 -0.82
C ARG A 91 -9.44 13.22 -0.99
N SER A 92 -9.62 11.93 -1.16
CA SER A 92 -10.95 11.32 -1.32
C SER A 92 -11.81 11.51 -0.07
N PHE A 93 -11.21 11.44 1.13
CA PHE A 93 -11.92 11.71 2.38
C PHE A 93 -12.26 13.17 2.57
N THR A 94 -11.37 14.09 2.18
CA THR A 94 -11.64 15.53 2.21
C THR A 94 -12.82 15.87 1.31
N VAL A 95 -12.82 15.39 0.06
CA VAL A 95 -13.93 15.59 -0.89
C VAL A 95 -15.23 14.99 -0.37
N LEU A 96 -15.19 13.78 0.20
CA LEU A 96 -16.37 13.18 0.81
C LEU A 96 -16.93 14.03 1.96
N THR A 97 -16.06 14.54 2.83
CA THR A 97 -16.44 15.36 3.98
C THR A 97 -17.07 16.68 3.55
N GLU A 98 -16.50 17.31 2.52
CA GLU A 98 -17.05 18.52 1.90
C GLU A 98 -18.44 18.26 1.31
N ASN A 99 -18.59 17.21 0.50
CA ASN A 99 -19.87 16.83 -0.11
C ASN A 99 -20.96 16.54 0.93
N VAL A 100 -20.62 15.82 2.01
CA VAL A 100 -21.55 15.54 3.12
C VAL A 100 -22.00 16.84 3.78
N SER A 101 -21.06 17.74 4.06
CA SER A 101 -21.34 19.03 4.70
C SER A 101 -22.18 19.93 3.80
N GLU A 102 -21.81 20.04 2.53
CA GLU A 102 -22.54 20.82 1.53
C GLU A 102 -23.96 20.31 1.36
N THR A 103 -24.15 18.99 1.20
CA THR A 103 -25.48 18.37 1.08
C THR A 103 -26.33 18.67 2.31
N SER A 104 -25.76 18.56 3.52
CA SER A 104 -26.47 18.88 4.76
C SER A 104 -26.93 20.33 4.80
N VAL A 105 -26.07 21.29 4.42
CA VAL A 105 -26.41 22.72 4.41
C VAL A 105 -27.45 23.03 3.33
N GLN A 106 -27.26 22.52 2.12
CA GLN A 106 -28.17 22.72 0.99
C GLN A 106 -29.59 22.22 1.32
N LEU A 107 -29.71 21.01 1.87
CA LEU A 107 -31.00 20.40 2.21
C LEU A 107 -31.67 21.01 3.44
N SER A 108 -30.93 21.72 4.29
CA SER A 108 -31.48 22.45 5.44
C SER A 108 -32.15 23.77 5.05
N SER A 109 -31.97 24.24 3.81
CA SER A 109 -32.62 25.44 3.31
C SER A 109 -34.14 25.24 3.22
N PRO A 110 -34.97 26.20 3.67
CA PRO A 110 -36.42 26.14 3.50
C PRO A 110 -36.89 26.06 2.03
N LYS A 111 -35.99 26.34 1.08
CA LYS A 111 -36.25 26.26 -0.37
C LYS A 111 -35.83 24.91 -0.98
N ALA A 112 -35.18 24.03 -0.21
CA ALA A 112 -34.71 22.74 -0.71
C ALA A 112 -35.87 21.80 -1.08
N LEU A 113 -37.04 21.99 -0.46
CA LEU A 113 -38.24 21.22 -0.74
C LEU A 113 -39.45 22.18 -0.83
N PRO A 114 -40.36 22.00 -1.80
CA PRO A 114 -41.55 22.82 -1.87
C PRO A 114 -42.42 22.69 -0.60
N GLU A 115 -42.94 23.81 -0.11
CA GLU A 115 -43.81 23.86 1.08
C GLU A 115 -44.99 22.88 0.99
N SER A 116 -45.55 22.69 -0.21
CA SER A 116 -46.64 21.74 -0.44
C SER A 116 -46.30 20.29 -0.09
N VAL A 117 -45.02 19.91 -0.10
CA VAL A 117 -44.56 18.58 0.33
C VAL A 117 -44.52 18.49 1.85
N HIS A 118 -44.00 19.53 2.53
CA HIS A 118 -43.99 19.59 4.00
C HIS A 118 -45.39 19.50 4.61
N VAL A 119 -46.41 20.04 3.94
CA VAL A 119 -47.81 19.95 4.37
C VAL A 119 -48.40 18.56 4.13
N LYS A 120 -48.01 17.88 3.05
CA LYS A 120 -48.64 16.63 2.58
C LYS A 120 -47.94 15.35 3.02
N LYS A 121 -46.69 15.43 3.47
CA LYS A 121 -45.83 14.28 3.75
C LYS A 121 -45.08 14.47 5.07
N GLU A 122 -45.14 13.46 5.93
CA GLU A 122 -44.29 13.37 7.12
C GLU A 122 -43.01 12.61 6.76
N LEU A 123 -41.92 13.35 6.53
CA LEU A 123 -40.66 12.81 6.02
C LEU A 123 -39.56 12.65 7.08
N SER A 124 -39.81 13.02 8.33
CA SER A 124 -38.77 13.03 9.39
C SER A 124 -38.04 11.68 9.51
N GLY A 125 -38.79 10.58 9.56
CA GLY A 125 -38.20 9.23 9.62
C GLY A 125 -37.49 8.82 8.33
N ASN A 126 -37.93 9.29 7.15
CA ASN A 126 -37.24 9.04 5.88
C ASN A 126 -35.90 9.79 5.81
N VAL A 127 -35.88 11.05 6.24
CA VAL A 127 -34.66 11.87 6.31
C VAL A 127 -33.65 11.20 7.24
N GLU A 128 -34.09 10.79 8.44
CA GLU A 128 -33.26 10.05 9.39
C GLU A 128 -32.73 8.75 8.78
N SER A 129 -33.58 7.96 8.14
CA SER A 129 -33.20 6.69 7.50
C SER A 129 -32.16 6.88 6.38
N CYS A 130 -32.30 7.92 5.55
CA CYS A 130 -31.35 8.25 4.50
C CYS A 130 -29.97 8.60 5.07
N TRP A 131 -29.92 9.41 6.14
CA TRP A 131 -28.66 9.74 6.80
C TRP A 131 -28.03 8.54 7.51
N ASN A 132 -28.85 7.70 8.15
CA ASN A 132 -28.40 6.45 8.76
C ASN A 132 -27.78 5.52 7.70
N TYR A 133 -28.37 5.42 6.52
CA TYR A 133 -27.82 4.64 5.42
C TYR A 133 -26.45 5.19 4.95
N VAL A 134 -26.32 6.51 4.76
CA VAL A 134 -25.02 7.12 4.42
C VAL A 134 -23.96 6.83 5.48
N ALA A 135 -24.31 6.89 6.77
CA ALA A 135 -23.42 6.53 7.87
C ALA A 135 -23.00 5.04 7.82
N GLN A 136 -23.92 4.14 7.47
CA GLN A 136 -23.60 2.72 7.26
C GLN A 136 -22.61 2.52 6.11
N LEU A 137 -22.75 3.24 4.99
CA LEU A 137 -21.81 3.17 3.87
C LEU A 137 -20.38 3.57 4.29
N SER A 138 -20.24 4.56 5.18
CA SER A 138 -18.94 4.93 5.76
C SER A 138 -18.34 3.78 6.58
N ARG A 139 -19.14 3.12 7.43
CA ARG A 139 -18.72 1.93 8.18
C ARG A 139 -18.25 0.80 7.25
N LEU A 140 -18.98 0.55 6.16
CA LEU A 140 -18.60 -0.47 5.19
C LEU A 140 -17.31 -0.13 4.45
N THR A 141 -17.12 1.15 4.15
CA THR A 141 -15.87 1.63 3.54
C THR A 141 -14.67 1.34 4.42
N GLN A 142 -14.79 1.41 5.75
CA GLN A 142 -13.72 1.00 6.68
C GLN A 142 -13.33 -0.47 6.55
N VAL A 143 -14.30 -1.37 6.31
CA VAL A 143 -14.02 -2.79 6.04
C VAL A 143 -13.19 -2.93 4.76
N HIS A 144 -13.56 -2.23 3.69
CA HIS A 144 -12.83 -2.28 2.43
C HIS A 144 -11.43 -1.66 2.53
N ILE A 145 -11.26 -0.59 3.31
CA ILE A 145 -9.94 0.00 3.59
C ILE A 145 -9.04 -1.00 4.31
N ARG A 146 -9.56 -1.68 5.34
CA ARG A 146 -8.81 -2.72 6.06
C ARG A 146 -8.38 -3.84 5.12
N ASN A 147 -9.32 -4.36 4.32
CA ASN A 147 -9.04 -5.42 3.36
C ASN A 147 -7.98 -4.99 2.32
N ALA A 148 -8.06 -3.76 1.81
CA ALA A 148 -7.08 -3.21 0.87
C ALA A 148 -5.69 -3.04 1.52
N ALA A 149 -5.64 -2.59 2.78
CA ALA A 149 -4.40 -2.47 3.53
C ALA A 149 -3.75 -3.84 3.77
N GLU A 150 -4.52 -4.83 4.25
CA GLU A 150 -4.04 -6.20 4.47
C GLU A 150 -3.52 -6.84 3.16
N TYR A 151 -4.26 -6.68 2.07
CA TYR A 151 -3.85 -7.14 0.73
C TYR A 151 -2.53 -6.50 0.29
N GLN A 152 -2.43 -5.18 0.35
CA GLN A 152 -1.23 -4.46 -0.09
C GLN A 152 -0.02 -4.75 0.81
N GLN A 153 -0.21 -4.81 2.12
CA GLN A 153 0.85 -5.13 3.09
C GLN A 153 1.38 -6.54 2.88
N PHE A 154 0.51 -7.52 2.64
CA PHE A 154 0.92 -8.88 2.29
C PHE A 154 1.84 -8.88 1.07
N HIS A 155 1.41 -8.28 -0.05
CA HIS A 155 2.21 -8.25 -1.28
C HIS A 155 3.51 -7.45 -1.12
N HIS A 156 3.50 -6.36 -0.36
CA HIS A 156 4.71 -5.62 -0.02
C HIS A 156 5.70 -6.48 0.77
N ASN A 157 5.23 -7.18 1.80
CA ASN A 157 6.05 -8.04 2.64
C ASN A 157 6.65 -9.21 1.86
N VAL A 158 5.88 -9.81 0.94
CA VAL A 158 6.38 -10.85 0.03
C VAL A 158 7.53 -10.30 -0.82
N ASN A 159 7.32 -9.18 -1.51
CA ASN A 159 8.35 -8.55 -2.35
C ASN A 159 9.63 -8.23 -1.54
N GLU A 160 9.47 -7.75 -0.31
CA GLU A 160 10.59 -7.43 0.57
C GLU A 160 11.38 -8.68 0.98
N VAL A 161 10.68 -9.77 1.34
CA VAL A 161 11.32 -11.05 1.68
C VAL A 161 12.03 -11.65 0.46
N GLU A 162 11.38 -11.66 -0.70
CA GLU A 162 11.96 -12.12 -1.98
C GLU A 162 13.22 -11.33 -2.35
N ALA A 163 13.21 -10.00 -2.22
CA ALA A 163 14.36 -9.15 -2.49
C ALA A 163 15.52 -9.43 -1.53
N ASN A 164 15.22 -9.62 -0.24
CA ASN A 164 16.22 -9.94 0.79
C ASN A 164 16.85 -11.32 0.58
N LEU A 165 16.02 -12.34 0.26
CA LEU A 165 16.51 -13.68 -0.06
C LEU A 165 17.37 -13.66 -1.33
N SER A 166 16.92 -12.99 -2.39
CA SER A 166 17.65 -12.85 -3.64
C SER A 166 19.01 -12.17 -3.44
N ARG A 167 19.07 -11.11 -2.62
CA ARG A 167 20.33 -10.44 -2.27
C ARG A 167 21.29 -11.38 -1.55
N ARG A 168 20.80 -12.21 -0.62
CA ARG A 168 21.63 -13.17 0.12
C ARG A 168 22.11 -14.31 -0.75
N LEU A 169 21.25 -14.83 -1.63
CA LEU A 169 21.63 -15.88 -2.57
C LEU A 169 22.78 -15.41 -3.49
N LYS A 170 22.73 -14.16 -3.97
CA LYS A 170 23.84 -13.57 -4.73
C LYS A 170 25.17 -13.57 -3.96
N MET A 171 25.15 -13.28 -2.65
CA MET A 171 26.35 -13.31 -1.81
C MET A 171 26.97 -14.71 -1.66
N THR A 172 26.22 -15.78 -1.96
CA THR A 172 26.73 -17.17 -1.95
C THR A 172 27.33 -17.62 -3.29
N GLN A 173 27.20 -16.80 -4.35
CA GLN A 173 27.76 -17.13 -5.66
C GLN A 173 29.30 -17.03 -5.64
N PRO A 174 30.01 -17.86 -6.44
CA PRO A 174 31.49 -17.91 -6.45
C PRO A 174 32.17 -16.55 -6.63
N ASP A 175 31.56 -15.67 -7.44
CA ASP A 175 32.06 -14.32 -7.74
C ASP A 175 32.09 -13.39 -6.51
N TYR A 176 31.34 -13.73 -5.46
CA TYR A 176 31.25 -13.00 -4.20
C TYR A 176 31.90 -13.76 -3.02
N VAL A 177 32.45 -14.96 -3.27
CA VAL A 177 33.14 -15.75 -2.24
C VAL A 177 34.48 -15.09 -1.94
N ARG A 178 34.61 -14.54 -0.74
CA ARG A 178 35.90 -14.06 -0.22
C ARG A 178 36.87 -15.24 -0.14
N PRO A 179 38.15 -15.08 -0.54
CA PRO A 179 39.17 -16.09 -0.30
C PRO A 179 39.20 -16.47 1.19
N LEU A 180 39.29 -17.76 1.49
CA LEU A 180 39.44 -18.22 2.86
C LEU A 180 40.73 -17.62 3.43
N PRO A 181 40.69 -17.08 4.65
CA PRO A 181 41.87 -16.48 5.21
C PRO A 181 42.93 -17.55 5.53
N GLU A 182 44.19 -17.25 5.20
CA GLU A 182 45.31 -18.20 5.30
C GLU A 182 45.71 -18.51 6.75
N GLU A 183 45.36 -17.62 7.69
CA GLU A 183 45.72 -17.73 9.10
C GLU A 183 44.55 -18.18 9.99
N ILE A 184 44.81 -19.14 10.89
CA ILE A 184 43.85 -19.65 11.88
C ILE A 184 43.29 -18.53 12.79
N SER A 185 44.07 -17.47 13.02
CA SER A 185 43.71 -16.28 13.83
C SER A 185 42.43 -15.57 13.35
N SER A 186 42.10 -15.71 12.07
CA SER A 186 40.95 -15.07 11.41
C SER A 186 39.68 -15.94 11.39
N ALA A 187 39.79 -17.23 11.74
CA ALA A 187 38.66 -18.16 11.78
C ALA A 187 37.47 -17.69 12.65
N PRO A 188 37.68 -17.00 13.80
CA PRO A 188 36.57 -16.45 14.59
C PRO A 188 35.76 -15.37 13.86
N ILE A 189 36.41 -14.57 13.00
CA ILE A 189 35.74 -13.51 12.22
C ILE A 189 34.81 -14.17 11.20
N LEU A 190 35.31 -15.15 10.45
CA LEU A 190 34.50 -15.93 9.51
C LEU A 190 33.35 -16.66 10.21
N ALA A 191 33.60 -17.26 11.38
CA ALA A 191 32.56 -17.92 12.17
C ALA A 191 31.47 -16.95 12.61
N ASN A 192 31.82 -15.70 12.95
CA ASN A 192 30.84 -14.66 13.29
C ASN A 192 30.03 -14.22 12.06
N GLU A 193 30.69 -13.96 10.93
CA GLU A 193 30.00 -13.62 9.66
C GLU A 193 29.00 -14.72 9.26
N LEU A 194 29.42 -16.00 9.30
CA LEU A 194 28.55 -17.14 9.02
C LEU A 194 27.36 -17.23 10.00
N ARG A 195 27.60 -16.99 11.30
CA ARG A 195 26.54 -16.96 12.30
C ARG A 195 25.53 -15.84 12.03
N GLU A 196 26.00 -14.65 11.66
CA GLU A 196 25.13 -13.55 11.27
C GLU A 196 24.31 -13.89 10.02
N HIS A 197 24.92 -14.47 9.00
CA HIS A 197 24.20 -14.92 7.80
C HIS A 197 23.13 -15.96 8.14
N LEU A 198 23.45 -16.96 8.96
CA LEU A 198 22.49 -17.98 9.41
C LEU A 198 21.33 -17.36 10.20
N ASN A 199 21.62 -16.48 11.16
CA ASN A 199 20.58 -15.82 11.97
C ASN A 199 19.59 -15.04 11.10
N HIS A 200 20.09 -14.36 10.06
CA HIS A 200 19.22 -13.68 9.12
C HIS A 200 18.40 -14.63 8.24
N PHE A 201 18.94 -15.78 7.82
CA PHE A 201 18.15 -16.79 7.10
C PHE A 201 17.04 -17.36 7.98
N ILE A 202 17.32 -17.63 9.26
CA ILE A 202 16.31 -18.06 10.24
C ILE A 202 15.21 -17.01 10.39
N HIS A 203 15.58 -15.73 10.48
CA HIS A 203 14.62 -14.63 10.53
C HIS A 203 13.74 -14.57 9.27
N LEU A 204 14.33 -14.64 8.08
CA LEU A 204 13.59 -14.64 6.81
C LEU A 204 12.67 -15.85 6.69
N TRP A 205 13.11 -17.03 7.14
CA TRP A 205 12.29 -18.24 7.22
C TRP A 205 11.07 -18.05 8.13
N GLY A 206 11.27 -17.45 9.31
CA GLY A 206 10.17 -17.09 10.21
C GLY A 206 9.15 -16.17 9.52
N ARG A 207 9.63 -15.17 8.78
CA ARG A 207 8.76 -14.26 8.00
C ARG A 207 7.99 -14.99 6.90
N THR A 208 8.60 -15.94 6.19
CA THR A 208 7.88 -16.75 5.18
C THR A 208 6.77 -17.60 5.81
N GLY A 209 6.99 -18.14 7.02
CA GLY A 209 5.95 -18.85 7.76
C GLY A 209 4.77 -17.95 8.12
N GLN A 210 5.03 -16.71 8.55
CA GLN A 210 3.97 -15.73 8.83
C GLN A 210 3.20 -15.36 7.55
N LEU A 211 3.89 -15.15 6.42
CA LEU A 211 3.23 -14.87 5.14
C LEU A 211 2.29 -15.99 4.70
N LEU A 212 2.64 -17.25 4.95
CA LEU A 212 1.75 -18.37 4.66
C LEU A 212 0.45 -18.30 5.48
N GLU A 213 0.53 -17.97 6.77
CA GLU A 213 -0.65 -17.79 7.61
C GLU A 213 -1.48 -16.57 7.20
N ASP A 214 -0.81 -15.46 6.87
CA ASP A 214 -1.47 -14.23 6.42
C ASP A 214 -2.20 -14.45 5.08
N SER A 215 -1.62 -15.22 4.16
CA SER A 215 -2.20 -15.48 2.84
C SER A 215 -3.60 -16.12 2.88
N ARG A 216 -3.92 -16.84 3.96
CA ARG A 216 -5.23 -17.47 4.18
C ARG A 216 -6.31 -16.48 4.59
N ARG A 217 -5.93 -15.26 4.99
CA ARG A 217 -6.85 -14.20 5.46
C ARG A 217 -6.99 -13.06 4.46
N VAL A 218 -6.02 -12.91 3.56
CA VAL A 218 -6.04 -11.90 2.50
C VAL A 218 -7.18 -12.20 1.54
N VAL A 219 -8.03 -11.19 1.31
CA VAL A 219 -9.15 -11.27 0.35
C VAL A 219 -8.74 -10.72 -1.02
N PRO A 220 -9.33 -11.20 -2.13
CA PRO A 220 -8.93 -10.85 -3.48
C PRO A 220 -9.46 -9.47 -3.90
N VAL A 221 -8.80 -8.41 -3.41
CA VAL A 221 -9.17 -7.02 -3.71
C VAL A 221 -9.16 -6.73 -5.20
N HIS A 222 -8.27 -7.39 -5.96
CA HIS A 222 -8.19 -7.27 -7.41
C HIS A 222 -9.50 -7.69 -8.11
N LEU A 223 -10.26 -8.65 -7.56
CA LEU A 223 -11.53 -9.08 -8.16
C LEU A 223 -12.61 -8.00 -8.07
N ARG A 224 -12.52 -7.06 -7.12
CA ARG A 224 -13.44 -5.91 -7.03
C ARG A 224 -13.31 -4.94 -8.20
N LEU A 225 -12.16 -4.93 -8.88
CA LEU A 225 -11.80 -3.97 -9.92
C LEU A 225 -12.14 -4.50 -11.33
N GLY A 226 -13.38 -4.96 -11.53
CA GLY A 226 -13.82 -5.53 -12.81
C GLY A 226 -13.31 -6.95 -13.07
N GLY A 227 -12.94 -7.69 -12.01
CA GLY A 227 -12.39 -9.04 -12.11
C GLY A 227 -13.42 -10.15 -12.31
N VAL A 228 -14.70 -9.84 -12.55
CA VAL A 228 -15.77 -10.83 -12.72
C VAL A 228 -16.62 -10.54 -13.96
N GLN A 229 -16.70 -11.53 -14.86
CA GLN A 229 -17.55 -11.49 -16.06
C GLN A 229 -18.28 -12.83 -16.25
N ASN A 230 -19.58 -12.77 -16.57
CA ASN A 230 -20.44 -13.96 -16.73
C ASN A 230 -20.39 -14.93 -15.54
N GLY A 231 -20.23 -14.37 -14.34
CA GLY A 231 -20.17 -15.10 -13.09
C GLY A 231 -18.89 -15.89 -12.85
N LEU A 232 -17.80 -15.54 -13.55
CA LEU A 232 -16.49 -16.16 -13.45
C LEU A 232 -15.41 -15.09 -13.26
N SER A 233 -14.37 -15.43 -12.48
CA SER A 233 -13.17 -14.61 -12.37
C SER A 233 -12.47 -14.47 -13.73
N VAL A 234 -11.94 -13.28 -14.00
CA VAL A 234 -11.08 -12.97 -15.16
C VAL A 234 -9.71 -12.51 -14.69
N ASN A 235 -8.70 -12.56 -15.56
CA ASN A 235 -7.32 -12.19 -15.24
C ASN A 235 -6.69 -12.94 -14.05
N THR A 236 -7.19 -14.15 -13.76
CA THR A 236 -6.68 -15.08 -12.76
C THR A 236 -6.17 -16.34 -13.44
N GLU A 237 -5.23 -17.06 -12.82
CA GLU A 237 -4.71 -18.31 -13.39
C GLU A 237 -5.80 -19.39 -13.54
N SER A 238 -6.80 -19.37 -12.66
CA SER A 238 -7.93 -20.29 -12.65
C SER A 238 -9.26 -19.55 -12.61
N LYS A 239 -10.12 -19.78 -13.63
CA LYS A 239 -11.49 -19.25 -13.66
C LYS A 239 -12.35 -19.96 -12.62
N GLY A 240 -12.96 -19.21 -11.72
CA GLY A 240 -13.85 -19.72 -10.68
C GLY A 240 -15.09 -18.84 -10.51
N ALA A 241 -16.16 -19.41 -9.97
CA ALA A 241 -17.29 -18.60 -9.53
C ALA A 241 -16.85 -17.69 -8.37
N VAL A 242 -17.33 -16.44 -8.37
CA VAL A 242 -16.99 -15.48 -7.33
C VAL A 242 -18.22 -15.21 -6.47
N MET A 243 -18.10 -15.54 -5.19
CA MET A 243 -19.13 -15.30 -4.19
C MET A 243 -18.84 -14.00 -3.44
N ALA A 244 -19.89 -13.33 -3.01
CA ALA A 244 -19.81 -12.19 -2.13
C ALA A 244 -20.86 -12.28 -1.03
N ARG A 245 -20.56 -11.68 0.11
CA ARG A 245 -21.46 -11.58 1.24
C ARG A 245 -22.01 -10.16 1.35
N ALA A 246 -23.30 -10.04 1.62
CA ALA A 246 -23.93 -8.77 1.93
C ALA A 246 -23.46 -8.26 3.31
N LEU A 247 -22.98 -7.01 3.36
CA LEU A 247 -22.49 -6.37 4.59
C LEU A 247 -23.57 -5.61 5.37
N LEU A 248 -24.76 -5.45 4.78
CA LEU A 248 -25.95 -4.93 5.46
C LEU A 248 -27.21 -5.51 4.79
N THR A 249 -28.33 -5.41 5.50
CA THR A 249 -29.64 -5.70 4.91
C THR A 249 -30.03 -4.61 3.91
N LEU A 250 -30.39 -5.01 2.70
CA LEU A 250 -30.85 -4.13 1.63
C LEU A 250 -32.23 -4.58 1.12
N ALA A 251 -33.13 -3.63 0.95
CA ALA A 251 -34.40 -3.86 0.27
C ALA A 251 -34.50 -2.88 -0.90
N GLY A 252 -34.58 -3.42 -2.11
CA GLY A 252 -34.86 -2.67 -3.33
C GLY A 252 -36.26 -2.97 -3.85
N PRO A 253 -36.66 -2.35 -4.97
CA PRO A 253 -37.99 -2.56 -5.54
C PRO A 253 -38.31 -4.02 -5.88
N ASN A 254 -37.28 -4.79 -6.27
CA ASN A 254 -37.41 -6.16 -6.78
C ASN A 254 -36.49 -7.16 -6.08
N TYR A 255 -35.86 -6.78 -4.96
CA TYR A 255 -34.95 -7.65 -4.22
C TYR A 255 -34.98 -7.33 -2.73
N GLU A 256 -34.75 -8.36 -1.93
CA GLU A 256 -34.37 -8.25 -0.52
C GLU A 256 -33.10 -9.06 -0.35
N LEU A 257 -32.16 -8.53 0.42
CA LEU A 257 -30.87 -9.14 0.69
C LEU A 257 -30.58 -8.97 2.17
N ALA A 258 -30.48 -10.07 2.91
CA ALA A 258 -30.20 -10.01 4.34
C ALA A 258 -28.70 -9.76 4.60
N GLU A 259 -28.37 -9.07 5.70
CA GLU A 259 -26.98 -9.01 6.16
C GLU A 259 -26.41 -10.43 6.34
N GLY A 260 -25.23 -10.68 5.77
CA GLY A 260 -24.58 -11.98 5.80
C GLY A 260 -25.01 -12.95 4.70
N GLU A 261 -26.02 -12.63 3.89
CA GLU A 261 -26.44 -13.48 2.77
C GLU A 261 -25.33 -13.55 1.70
N GLU A 262 -25.07 -14.77 1.22
CA GLU A 262 -24.09 -15.02 0.16
C GLU A 262 -24.77 -14.99 -1.21
N VAL A 263 -24.19 -14.22 -2.12
CA VAL A 263 -24.65 -14.01 -3.49
C VAL A 263 -23.53 -14.30 -4.47
N ARG A 264 -23.91 -14.77 -5.66
CA ARG A 264 -22.94 -14.95 -6.74
C ARG A 264 -22.80 -13.66 -7.52
N ILE A 265 -21.59 -13.14 -7.67
CA ILE A 265 -21.33 -12.01 -8.56
C ILE A 265 -21.47 -12.50 -10.01
N ILE A 266 -22.25 -11.79 -10.83
CA ILE A 266 -22.42 -12.06 -12.26
C ILE A 266 -21.49 -11.17 -13.09
N ASN A 267 -21.46 -9.87 -12.79
CA ASN A 267 -20.65 -8.90 -13.51
C ASN A 267 -20.36 -7.69 -12.62
N ASN A 268 -19.10 -7.27 -12.58
CA ASN A 268 -18.65 -6.02 -11.95
C ASN A 268 -17.72 -5.17 -12.84
N SER A 269 -17.66 -5.46 -14.14
CA SER A 269 -16.91 -4.69 -15.13
C SER A 269 -17.72 -3.57 -15.78
N ASP A 270 -19.06 -3.67 -15.76
CA ASP A 270 -19.93 -2.68 -16.43
C ASP A 270 -19.98 -1.35 -15.65
N ASP A 271 -20.16 -1.40 -14.33
CA ASP A 271 -20.19 -0.25 -13.43
C ASP A 271 -19.43 -0.57 -12.13
N PRO A 272 -18.42 0.23 -11.72
CA PRO A 272 -17.69 0.00 -10.48
C PRO A 272 -18.53 0.25 -9.20
N HIS A 273 -19.61 1.03 -9.28
CA HIS A 273 -20.45 1.39 -8.13
C HIS A 273 -21.59 0.40 -7.91
N PHE A 274 -22.04 -0.31 -8.95
CA PHE A 274 -23.15 -1.25 -8.89
C PHE A 274 -22.77 -2.58 -9.55
N TRP A 275 -22.91 -3.67 -8.80
CA TRP A 275 -22.60 -5.00 -9.28
C TRP A 275 -23.87 -5.78 -9.56
N LYS A 276 -23.87 -6.52 -10.67
CA LYS A 276 -24.92 -7.48 -10.97
C LYS A 276 -24.64 -8.76 -10.20
N VAL A 277 -25.58 -9.17 -9.36
CA VAL A 277 -25.47 -10.39 -8.55
C VAL A 277 -26.70 -11.26 -8.73
N HIS A 278 -26.53 -12.56 -8.49
CA HIS A 278 -27.63 -13.50 -8.37
C HIS A 278 -28.03 -13.60 -6.90
N THR A 279 -29.23 -13.11 -6.57
CA THR A 279 -29.89 -13.25 -5.28
C THR A 279 -30.94 -14.37 -5.34
N SER A 280 -31.54 -14.68 -4.19
CA SER A 280 -32.68 -15.60 -4.07
C SER A 280 -33.91 -15.15 -4.90
N SER A 281 -34.11 -13.84 -5.06
CA SER A 281 -35.22 -13.24 -5.82
C SER A 281 -34.94 -13.06 -7.31
N GLY A 282 -33.72 -13.35 -7.77
CA GLY A 282 -33.32 -13.22 -9.18
C GLY A 282 -32.02 -12.44 -9.36
N ILE A 283 -31.88 -11.77 -10.49
CA ILE A 283 -30.72 -10.92 -10.78
C ILE A 283 -31.02 -9.49 -10.33
N ALA A 284 -30.14 -8.92 -9.52
CA ALA A 284 -30.26 -7.56 -9.01
C ALA A 284 -28.95 -6.78 -9.14
N GLU A 285 -29.07 -5.47 -9.25
CA GLU A 285 -27.95 -4.53 -9.17
C GLU A 285 -27.86 -3.98 -7.75
N ILE A 286 -26.71 -4.24 -7.13
CA ILE A 286 -26.45 -3.94 -5.73
C ILE A 286 -25.24 -2.99 -5.63
N PRO A 287 -25.29 -1.94 -4.77
CA PRO A 287 -24.13 -1.10 -4.55
C PRO A 287 -22.90 -1.93 -4.14
N SER A 288 -21.79 -1.76 -4.84
CA SER A 288 -20.58 -2.59 -4.68
C SER A 288 -19.95 -2.50 -3.29
N VAL A 289 -20.11 -1.34 -2.64
CA VAL A 289 -19.66 -1.11 -1.25
C VAL A 289 -20.38 -2.00 -0.25
N CYS A 290 -21.60 -2.46 -0.56
CA CYS A 290 -22.40 -3.33 0.29
C CYS A 290 -22.02 -4.81 0.18
N LEU A 291 -21.12 -5.16 -0.74
CA LEU A 291 -20.73 -6.55 -1.02
C LEU A 291 -19.27 -6.79 -0.65
N TRP A 292 -19.00 -7.93 -0.01
CA TRP A 292 -17.67 -8.36 0.38
C TRP A 292 -17.31 -9.72 -0.22
N ILE A 293 -16.26 -9.77 -1.04
CA ILE A 293 -15.68 -11.03 -1.52
C ILE A 293 -14.83 -11.58 -0.37
N SER A 294 -15.32 -12.61 0.32
CA SER A 294 -14.75 -13.11 1.56
C SER A 294 -13.81 -14.30 1.38
N ASP A 295 -13.84 -14.97 0.23
CA ASP A 295 -12.96 -16.10 -0.04
C ASP A 295 -11.49 -15.65 -0.03
N PRO A 296 -10.56 -16.48 0.47
CA PRO A 296 -9.15 -16.17 0.40
C PRO A 296 -8.67 -15.95 -1.03
N ASP A 297 -7.73 -15.04 -1.22
CA ASP A 297 -7.09 -14.84 -2.51
C ASP A 297 -6.17 -16.03 -2.85
N LEU A 298 -6.62 -16.87 -3.78
CA LEU A 298 -5.86 -18.03 -4.23
C LEU A 298 -4.49 -17.65 -4.80
N GLU A 299 -4.36 -16.47 -5.41
CA GLU A 299 -3.07 -15.99 -5.92
C GLU A 299 -2.13 -15.57 -4.78
N ALA A 300 -2.66 -15.00 -3.69
CA ALA A 300 -1.89 -14.74 -2.48
C ALA A 300 -1.41 -16.04 -1.82
N VAL A 301 -2.28 -17.05 -1.71
CA VAL A 301 -1.93 -18.36 -1.16
C VAL A 301 -0.84 -19.04 -1.99
N LYS A 302 -1.00 -19.09 -3.32
CA LYS A 302 0.01 -19.64 -4.22
C LYS A 302 1.34 -18.91 -4.08
N ARG A 303 1.30 -17.58 -3.98
CA ARG A 303 2.49 -16.76 -3.85
C ARG A 303 3.23 -16.98 -2.53
N ALA A 304 2.52 -17.30 -1.45
CA ALA A 304 3.16 -17.62 -0.17
C ALA A 304 3.80 -19.02 -0.13
N ILE A 305 3.38 -19.93 -1.02
CA ILE A 305 3.90 -21.31 -1.11
C ILE A 305 5.14 -21.41 -2.02
N LYS A 306 5.19 -20.60 -3.09
CA LYS A 306 6.29 -20.56 -4.05
C LYS A 306 7.54 -19.91 -3.47
#